data_AF-A0A957GZN7-F1
#
_entry.id   AF-A0A957GZN7-F1
#
_cell.length_a   1.000
_cell.length_b   1.000
_cell.length_c   1.000
_cell.angle_alpha   90.00
_cell.angle_beta   90.00
_cell.angle_gamma   90.00
#
_symmetry.space_group_name_H-M   'P 1'
#
loop_
_entity.id
_entity.type
_entity.pdbx_description
1 polymer ?
#
loop_
_entity_poly.entity_id
_entity_poly.type
_entity_poly.pdbx_seq_one_letter_code
_entity_poly.pdbx_strand_id
1 'polypeptide(L)'
;PPDLFDADAMNAAILLVEALKETGGDTAADGLIAAMEGAQFEGPKGSIYIRPEDHVAIQDMYIATLLNVDDPEFRYFELVEVNRPNVPCLLPEDMVDRCGDLPIGSLTDLSQVTAVEPEPETEPEMEMGTAVCAEPIKIGLITDKTGALSIYGAHVLRAFPLGLQYATGTAPDVVSEEQWNFMLDECPLEVYVRDDESNPETTATMGRELIEDIGVDILVGTVNSGATATLQELARENQVPLIVAPAAANDITGVSFNEYTFRTSRNNYQDAVNICDYLTTQYNSFVQIAPDYAFGQGSAAAFRDACTLNGGEFVGDDIFAPLETTDFTPYMDSVLDAVDDGAEAFIVTWAGSGFVPLLQAATDSGVLDEIPIASGFVDNVVMPIFFGNAIGSTSGILYHYTLPDNEINDWLVEQTLASAGVPPDLFDADAMNAAIMIATALRSTGGDASAEALIAAMEGMSFEGPKGTIFIRPEDHVAIQDMYIATLLNIDDPEFRYFEYVATNRPDVPCLLPEELQDRCGDLPIGSLSGD
;
A
#
# COMPACT_ATOMS: atom_id res chain seq x y z
N PRO A 1 -19.84 -24.77 -2.67
CA PRO A 1 -21.14 -24.50 -3.34
C PRO A 1 -21.10 -23.05 -3.82
N PRO A 2 -21.85 -22.67 -4.88
CA PRO A 2 -21.83 -21.28 -5.33
C PRO A 2 -22.22 -20.35 -4.19
N ASP A 3 -21.50 -19.26 -4.04
CA ASP A 3 -21.67 -18.29 -2.96
C ASP A 3 -22.41 -17.02 -3.42
N LEU A 4 -22.35 -15.97 -2.60
CA LEU A 4 -23.04 -14.71 -2.85
C LEU A 4 -22.56 -14.02 -4.15
N PHE A 5 -21.25 -14.08 -4.43
CA PHE A 5 -20.61 -13.38 -5.53
C PHE A 5 -20.77 -14.14 -6.85
N ASP A 6 -20.78 -15.48 -6.81
CA ASP A 6 -21.14 -16.31 -7.96
C ASP A 6 -22.52 -15.94 -8.52
N ALA A 7 -23.47 -15.66 -7.62
CA ALA A 7 -24.83 -15.29 -7.99
C ALA A 7 -24.92 -13.85 -8.55
N ASP A 8 -24.11 -12.91 -8.06
CA ASP A 8 -24.04 -11.55 -8.60
C ASP A 8 -23.35 -11.51 -9.98
N ALA A 9 -22.26 -12.25 -10.16
CA ALA A 9 -21.61 -12.38 -11.46
C ALA A 9 -22.56 -12.98 -12.51
N MET A 10 -23.38 -13.97 -12.12
CA MET A 10 -24.41 -14.52 -13.01
C MET A 10 -25.50 -13.50 -13.33
N ASN A 11 -25.94 -12.69 -12.37
CA ASN A 11 -26.92 -11.62 -12.60
C ASN A 11 -26.38 -10.56 -13.57
N ALA A 12 -25.13 -10.14 -13.41
CA ALA A 12 -24.47 -9.19 -14.31
C ALA A 12 -24.38 -9.74 -15.75
N ALA A 13 -24.02 -11.02 -15.90
CA ALA A 13 -24.00 -11.67 -17.21
C ALA A 13 -25.40 -11.75 -17.84
N ILE A 14 -26.45 -12.03 -17.07
CA ILE A 14 -27.83 -12.06 -17.57
C ILE A 14 -28.26 -10.66 -18.02
N LEU A 15 -28.02 -9.63 -17.20
CA LEU A 15 -28.34 -8.23 -17.54
C LEU A 15 -27.67 -7.81 -18.84
N LEU A 16 -26.37 -8.08 -19.00
CA LEU A 16 -25.63 -7.76 -20.22
C LEU A 16 -26.20 -8.48 -21.45
N VAL A 17 -26.53 -9.76 -21.31
CA VAL A 17 -27.12 -10.54 -22.41
C VAL A 17 -28.51 -10.02 -22.79
N GLU A 18 -29.35 -9.63 -21.82
CA GLU A 18 -30.66 -9.04 -22.11
C GLU A 18 -30.52 -7.66 -22.78
N ALA A 19 -29.61 -6.82 -22.30
CA ALA A 19 -29.32 -5.53 -22.92
C ALA A 19 -28.85 -5.68 -24.37
N LEU A 20 -27.92 -6.61 -24.63
CA LEU A 20 -27.43 -6.91 -25.99
C LEU A 20 -28.54 -7.47 -26.90
N LYS A 21 -29.51 -8.22 -26.37
CA LYS A 21 -30.67 -8.66 -27.16
C LYS A 21 -31.56 -7.49 -27.53
N GLU A 22 -31.80 -6.58 -26.61
CA GLU A 22 -32.64 -5.40 -26.81
C GLU A 22 -32.03 -4.41 -27.81
N THR A 23 -30.72 -4.19 -27.75
CA THR A 23 -30.00 -3.35 -28.71
C THR A 23 -29.76 -4.03 -30.06
N GLY A 24 -30.11 -5.31 -30.21
CA GLY A 24 -29.83 -6.08 -31.43
C GLY A 24 -28.33 -6.37 -31.65
N GLY A 25 -27.56 -6.41 -30.57
CA GLY A 25 -26.11 -6.62 -30.56
C GLY A 25 -25.30 -5.35 -30.72
N ASP A 26 -25.92 -4.18 -30.69
CA ASP A 26 -25.21 -2.90 -30.63
C ASP A 26 -24.61 -2.69 -29.24
N THR A 27 -23.34 -2.34 -29.21
CA THR A 27 -22.54 -2.18 -27.99
C THR A 27 -22.27 -0.71 -27.66
N ALA A 28 -22.92 0.24 -28.34
CA ALA A 28 -22.84 1.65 -28.01
C ALA A 28 -23.35 1.89 -26.57
N ALA A 29 -22.58 2.66 -25.78
CA ALA A 29 -22.85 2.89 -24.36
C ALA A 29 -24.27 3.43 -24.11
N ASP A 30 -24.68 4.48 -24.83
CA ASP A 30 -26.03 5.06 -24.70
C ASP A 30 -27.15 4.03 -24.95
N GLY A 31 -26.94 3.14 -25.92
CA GLY A 31 -27.91 2.09 -26.27
C GLY A 31 -27.98 1.00 -25.21
N LEU A 32 -26.83 0.57 -24.68
CA LEU A 32 -26.75 -0.43 -23.62
C LEU A 32 -27.30 0.11 -22.30
N ILE A 33 -26.96 1.34 -21.91
CA ILE A 33 -27.47 2.00 -20.71
C ILE A 33 -28.99 2.09 -20.80
N ALA A 34 -29.53 2.57 -21.92
CA ALA A 34 -30.98 2.66 -22.13
C ALA A 34 -31.70 1.31 -22.09
N ALA A 35 -31.03 0.22 -22.51
CA ALA A 35 -31.57 -1.14 -22.45
C ALA A 35 -31.45 -1.77 -21.04
N MET A 36 -30.50 -1.32 -20.22
CA MET A 36 -30.32 -1.81 -18.85
C MET A 36 -31.20 -1.05 -17.84
N GLU A 37 -31.44 0.24 -18.07
CA GLU A 37 -32.32 1.06 -17.23
C GLU A 37 -33.76 0.50 -17.24
N GLY A 38 -34.22 0.04 -16.08
CA GLY A 38 -35.55 -0.55 -15.94
C GLY A 38 -35.64 -2.02 -16.32
N ALA A 39 -34.50 -2.66 -16.67
CA ALA A 39 -34.46 -4.07 -17.01
C ALA A 39 -34.97 -4.93 -15.85
N GLN A 40 -35.76 -5.95 -16.18
CA GLN A 40 -36.27 -6.95 -15.25
C GLN A 40 -35.93 -8.34 -15.75
N PHE A 41 -35.28 -9.13 -14.90
CA PHE A 41 -34.88 -10.50 -15.25
C PHE A 41 -34.90 -11.41 -14.02
N GLU A 42 -34.89 -12.72 -14.28
CA GLU A 42 -34.79 -13.74 -13.24
C GLU A 42 -33.36 -14.27 -13.18
N GLY A 43 -32.78 -14.24 -11.99
CA GLY A 43 -31.44 -14.73 -11.71
C GLY A 43 -31.39 -15.69 -10.53
N PRO A 44 -30.19 -16.16 -10.13
CA PRO A 44 -30.02 -17.06 -9.00
C PRO A 44 -30.51 -16.49 -7.65
N LYS A 45 -30.58 -15.17 -7.49
CA LYS A 45 -31.14 -14.47 -6.31
C LYS A 45 -32.64 -14.16 -6.44
N GLY A 46 -33.31 -14.73 -7.45
CA GLY A 46 -34.69 -14.43 -7.79
C GLY A 46 -34.83 -13.28 -8.78
N SER A 47 -35.93 -12.55 -8.68
CA SER A 47 -36.24 -11.44 -9.57
C SER A 47 -35.29 -10.26 -9.30
N ILE A 48 -34.71 -9.69 -10.35
CA ILE A 48 -33.87 -8.50 -10.31
C ILE A 48 -34.54 -7.40 -11.13
N TYR A 49 -34.51 -6.18 -10.61
CA TYR A 49 -34.93 -4.96 -11.31
C TYR A 49 -33.83 -3.92 -11.23
N ILE A 50 -33.35 -3.44 -12.37
CA ILE A 50 -32.36 -2.35 -12.41
C ILE A 50 -33.11 -1.03 -12.37
N ARG A 51 -32.89 -0.26 -11.32
CA ARG A 51 -33.56 1.02 -11.10
C ARG A 51 -33.04 2.08 -12.09
N PRO A 52 -33.88 2.69 -12.94
CA PRO A 52 -33.44 3.67 -13.93
C PRO A 52 -32.77 4.91 -13.33
N GLU A 53 -33.22 5.33 -12.15
CA GLU A 53 -32.81 6.56 -11.50
C GLU A 53 -31.31 6.57 -11.17
N ASP A 54 -30.78 5.46 -10.62
CA ASP A 54 -29.42 5.37 -10.08
C ASP A 54 -28.73 4.01 -10.33
N HIS A 55 -29.31 3.18 -11.20
CA HIS A 55 -28.79 1.89 -11.66
C HIS A 55 -28.64 0.83 -10.57
N VAL A 56 -29.25 1.04 -9.39
CA VAL A 56 -29.23 0.06 -8.30
C VAL A 56 -30.06 -1.16 -8.66
N ALA A 57 -29.48 -2.36 -8.47
CA ALA A 57 -30.20 -3.62 -8.62
C ALA A 57 -31.09 -3.90 -7.40
N ILE A 58 -32.41 -3.81 -7.60
CA ILE A 58 -33.42 -4.14 -6.60
C ILE A 58 -33.71 -5.64 -6.64
N GLN A 59 -33.24 -6.33 -5.61
CA GLN A 59 -33.31 -7.78 -5.48
C GLN A 59 -33.74 -8.23 -4.09
N ASP A 60 -34.12 -9.49 -3.97
CA ASP A 60 -34.48 -10.11 -2.72
C ASP A 60 -33.22 -10.29 -1.83
N MET A 61 -33.33 -9.90 -0.57
CA MET A 61 -32.33 -10.07 0.47
C MET A 61 -32.81 -11.11 1.48
N TYR A 62 -31.92 -12.01 1.88
CA TYR A 62 -32.26 -13.16 2.71
C TYR A 62 -31.74 -12.94 4.13
N ILE A 63 -32.65 -12.88 5.09
CA ILE A 63 -32.32 -12.91 6.52
C ILE A 63 -32.31 -14.38 6.93
N ALA A 64 -31.19 -14.87 7.44
CA ALA A 64 -31.05 -16.27 7.82
C ALA A 64 -30.43 -16.41 9.23
N THR A 65 -30.76 -17.51 9.90
CA THR A 65 -30.17 -17.87 11.20
C THR A 65 -29.06 -18.88 10.97
N LEU A 66 -27.88 -18.63 11.54
CA LEU A 66 -26.78 -19.59 11.56
C LEU A 66 -27.13 -20.76 12.50
N LEU A 67 -27.18 -21.97 11.95
CA LEU A 67 -27.50 -23.21 12.65
C LEU A 67 -26.25 -24.00 13.04
N ASN A 68 -25.24 -24.03 12.17
CA ASN A 68 -23.96 -24.71 12.38
C ASN A 68 -22.90 -24.13 11.42
N VAL A 69 -21.63 -24.44 11.65
CA VAL A 69 -20.51 -24.08 10.74
C VAL A 69 -19.70 -25.29 10.26
N ASP A 70 -20.00 -26.47 10.80
CA ASP A 70 -19.24 -27.71 10.53
C ASP A 70 -19.96 -28.66 9.55
N ASP A 71 -21.09 -28.26 8.97
CA ASP A 71 -21.79 -29.11 7.99
C ASP A 71 -20.97 -29.20 6.69
N PRO A 72 -20.49 -30.40 6.31
CA PRO A 72 -19.62 -30.58 5.15
C PRO A 72 -20.33 -30.33 3.81
N GLU A 73 -21.65 -30.19 3.81
CA GLU A 73 -22.44 -29.77 2.64
C GLU A 73 -22.75 -28.26 2.66
N PHE A 74 -22.14 -27.49 3.57
CA PHE A 74 -22.27 -26.04 3.72
C PHE A 74 -23.71 -25.57 4.02
N ARG A 75 -24.52 -26.43 4.68
CA ARG A 75 -25.89 -26.10 5.10
C ARG A 75 -25.89 -25.41 6.47
N TYR A 76 -25.30 -24.22 6.49
CA TYR A 76 -25.08 -23.46 7.71
C TYR A 76 -26.32 -22.71 8.19
N PHE A 77 -27.24 -22.38 7.28
CA PHE A 77 -28.28 -21.38 7.55
C PHE A 77 -29.70 -21.94 7.39
N GLU A 78 -30.61 -21.48 8.24
CA GLU A 78 -32.05 -21.57 8.02
C GLU A 78 -32.59 -20.20 7.61
N LEU A 79 -33.30 -20.14 6.49
CA LEU A 79 -33.93 -18.90 6.01
C LEU A 79 -35.03 -18.48 6.97
N VAL A 80 -34.93 -17.25 7.47
CA VAL A 80 -35.92 -16.62 8.36
C VAL A 80 -36.92 -15.82 7.55
N GLU A 81 -36.42 -14.92 6.70
CA GLU A 81 -37.25 -13.97 5.97
C GLU A 81 -36.57 -13.57 4.66
N VAL A 82 -37.39 -13.27 3.65
CA VAL A 82 -36.94 -12.61 2.41
C VAL A 82 -37.50 -11.20 2.43
N ASN A 83 -36.62 -10.21 2.38
CA ASN A 83 -36.97 -8.80 2.32
C ASN A 83 -36.48 -8.20 1.01
N ARG A 84 -37.27 -7.31 0.41
CA ARG A 84 -36.85 -6.56 -0.78
C ARG A 84 -36.71 -5.09 -0.39
N PRO A 85 -35.51 -4.65 0.03
CA PRO A 85 -35.33 -3.34 0.64
C PRO A 85 -35.61 -2.23 -0.39
N ASN A 86 -36.37 -1.23 0.04
CA ASN A 86 -36.52 0.02 -0.70
C ASN A 86 -35.41 0.97 -0.28
N VAL A 87 -34.28 0.92 -0.97
CA VAL A 87 -33.09 1.73 -0.67
C VAL A 87 -33.26 3.16 -1.21
N PRO A 88 -32.78 4.20 -0.50
CA PRO A 88 -32.82 5.57 -0.99
C PRO A 88 -31.95 5.75 -2.24
N CYS A 89 -32.12 6.87 -2.93
CA CYS A 89 -31.21 7.28 -4.00
C CYS A 89 -29.99 7.95 -3.37
N LEU A 90 -28.79 7.48 -3.75
CA LEU A 90 -27.50 7.92 -3.19
C LEU A 90 -26.66 8.70 -4.21
N LEU A 91 -27.27 9.21 -5.27
CA LEU A 91 -26.54 9.99 -6.26
C LEU A 91 -25.97 11.29 -5.65
N PRO A 92 -24.77 11.73 -6.09
CA PRO A 92 -24.17 13.02 -5.71
C PRO A 92 -25.10 14.21 -5.95
N GLU A 93 -24.90 15.31 -5.21
CA GLU A 93 -25.79 16.49 -5.19
C GLU A 93 -26.10 17.04 -6.59
N ASP A 94 -25.14 17.00 -7.51
CA ASP A 94 -25.25 17.48 -8.89
C ASP A 94 -26.06 16.54 -9.81
N MET A 95 -26.33 15.31 -9.37
CA MET A 95 -27.13 14.30 -10.08
C MET A 95 -28.43 13.92 -9.37
N VAL A 96 -28.76 14.56 -8.25
CA VAL A 96 -29.98 14.29 -7.46
C VAL A 96 -31.27 14.44 -8.28
N ASP A 97 -31.28 15.26 -9.32
CA ASP A 97 -32.42 15.39 -10.23
C ASP A 97 -32.80 14.06 -10.90
N ARG A 98 -31.86 13.11 -11.06
CA ARG A 98 -32.13 11.77 -11.57
C ARG A 98 -32.89 10.88 -10.57
N CYS A 99 -32.82 11.18 -9.27
CA CYS A 99 -33.50 10.40 -8.23
C CYS A 99 -35.04 10.47 -8.30
N GLY A 100 -35.60 11.42 -9.06
CA GLY A 100 -37.04 11.55 -9.23
C GLY A 100 -37.77 11.70 -7.89
N ASP A 101 -38.75 10.82 -7.64
CA ASP A 101 -39.55 10.79 -6.41
C ASP A 101 -38.93 9.91 -5.29
N LEU A 102 -37.74 9.36 -5.49
CA LEU A 102 -37.09 8.52 -4.49
C LEU A 102 -36.69 9.34 -3.25
N PRO A 103 -36.75 8.76 -2.05
CA PRO A 103 -36.13 9.36 -0.88
C PRO A 103 -34.64 9.57 -1.13
N ILE A 104 -34.19 10.82 -0.99
CA ILE A 104 -32.77 11.21 -1.10
C ILE A 104 -32.20 11.22 0.30
N GLY A 105 -31.09 10.54 0.54
CA GLY A 105 -30.41 10.60 1.84
C GLY A 105 -29.50 9.42 2.15
N SER A 106 -28.65 9.64 3.16
CA SER A 106 -27.60 8.73 3.62
C SER A 106 -28.09 7.72 4.67
N LEU A 107 -27.48 6.53 4.70
CA LEU A 107 -27.64 5.51 5.76
C LEU A 107 -27.01 5.93 7.12
N THR A 108 -26.49 7.15 7.25
CA THR A 108 -25.64 7.62 8.37
C THR A 108 -26.35 8.05 9.66
N ASP A 109 -27.60 7.63 9.92
CA ASP A 109 -28.27 7.96 11.20
C ASP A 109 -28.04 6.96 12.34
N LEU A 110 -26.93 6.18 12.27
CA LEU A 110 -26.39 5.44 13.42
C LEU A 110 -24.89 5.75 13.57
N SER A 111 -24.61 6.48 14.66
CA SER A 111 -23.30 6.87 15.23
C SER A 111 -22.41 7.79 14.40
N GLN A 112 -22.69 9.08 14.52
CA GLN A 112 -21.72 10.16 14.36
C GLN A 112 -20.62 10.07 15.44
N VAL A 113 -19.38 9.86 15.02
CA VAL A 113 -18.21 10.54 15.61
C VAL A 113 -17.59 11.31 14.46
N THR A 114 -17.62 12.62 14.56
CA THR A 114 -17.17 13.56 13.54
C THR A 114 -15.65 13.56 13.43
N ALA A 115 -15.11 12.95 12.38
CA ALA A 115 -13.87 13.43 11.77
C ALA A 115 -14.25 14.60 10.85
N VAL A 116 -13.47 15.68 10.91
CA VAL A 116 -13.61 16.81 9.98
C VAL A 116 -12.88 16.38 8.71
N GLU A 117 -13.61 15.94 7.69
CA GLU A 117 -13.07 15.80 6.35
C GLU A 117 -12.84 17.20 5.76
N PRO A 118 -11.66 17.51 5.19
CA PRO A 118 -11.49 18.71 4.39
C PRO A 118 -12.33 18.60 3.10
N GLU A 119 -12.87 19.73 2.64
CA GLU A 119 -13.62 19.80 1.38
C GLU A 119 -12.73 19.35 0.20
N PRO A 120 -13.28 18.61 -0.79
CA PRO A 120 -12.51 18.21 -1.96
C PRO A 120 -12.25 19.45 -2.84
N GLU A 121 -11.00 19.87 -2.92
CA GLU A 121 -10.57 20.70 -4.04
C GLU A 121 -10.65 19.84 -5.31
N THR A 122 -11.31 20.36 -6.34
CA THR A 122 -11.37 19.72 -7.66
C THR A 122 -9.98 19.72 -8.27
N GLU A 123 -9.23 18.65 -8.08
CA GLU A 123 -7.98 18.39 -8.80
C GLU A 123 -8.30 18.17 -10.30
N PRO A 124 -7.46 18.67 -11.21
CA PRO A 124 -7.67 18.46 -12.64
C PRO A 124 -7.50 16.97 -12.99
N GLU A 125 -8.53 16.35 -13.57
CA GLU A 125 -8.42 15.02 -14.18
C GLU A 125 -7.30 15.03 -15.23
N MET A 126 -6.28 14.18 -15.03
CA MET A 126 -5.21 13.98 -16.00
C MET A 126 -5.78 13.25 -17.23
N GLU A 127 -5.69 13.83 -18.43
CA GLU A 127 -6.15 13.13 -19.64
C GLU A 127 -5.26 11.91 -19.92
N MET A 128 -5.81 10.72 -19.66
CA MET A 128 -5.17 9.43 -19.95
C MET A 128 -5.06 9.22 -21.47
N GLY A 129 -3.86 9.44 -22.01
CA GLY A 129 -3.50 9.21 -23.40
C GLY A 129 -3.17 7.76 -23.73
N THR A 130 -2.86 7.49 -25.01
CA THR A 130 -2.29 6.22 -25.48
C THR A 130 -0.77 6.34 -25.58
N ALA A 131 -0.03 5.39 -25.01
CA ALA A 131 1.44 5.38 -25.13
C ALA A 131 1.88 4.81 -26.48
N VAL A 132 2.70 5.54 -27.24
CA VAL A 132 3.26 5.09 -28.52
C VAL A 132 4.77 5.33 -28.54
N CYS A 133 5.56 4.26 -28.65
CA CYS A 133 7.03 4.34 -28.61
C CYS A 133 7.68 3.72 -29.84
N ALA A 134 8.63 4.42 -30.43
CA ALA A 134 9.38 3.94 -31.59
C ALA A 134 10.47 2.93 -31.22
N GLU A 135 11.07 3.10 -30.04
CA GLU A 135 12.04 2.19 -29.43
C GLU A 135 11.49 1.71 -28.08
N PRO A 136 11.89 0.52 -27.60
CA PRO A 136 11.46 0.04 -26.29
C PRO A 136 11.94 0.96 -25.17
N ILE A 137 11.05 1.26 -24.22
CA ILE A 137 11.41 1.93 -22.97
C ILE A 137 12.02 0.90 -22.03
N LYS A 138 13.18 1.24 -21.48
CA LYS A 138 13.97 0.35 -20.63
C LYS A 138 13.84 0.76 -19.17
N ILE A 139 13.44 -0.18 -18.33
CA ILE A 139 13.25 0.01 -16.89
C ILE A 139 14.29 -0.82 -16.15
N GLY A 140 15.12 -0.19 -15.32
CA GLY A 140 16.06 -0.88 -14.45
C GLY A 140 15.45 -1.11 -13.07
N LEU A 141 15.22 -2.37 -12.68
CA LEU A 141 14.75 -2.75 -11.35
C LEU A 141 15.91 -3.28 -10.51
N ILE A 142 16.29 -2.57 -9.45
CA ILE A 142 17.26 -3.04 -8.46
C ILE A 142 16.52 -3.47 -7.20
N THR A 143 16.79 -4.67 -6.72
CA THR A 143 16.20 -5.19 -5.49
C THR A 143 17.08 -6.28 -4.87
N ASP A 144 16.89 -6.53 -3.59
CA ASP A 144 17.61 -7.53 -2.80
C ASP A 144 17.17 -8.97 -3.18
N LYS A 145 17.75 -9.58 -4.23
CA LYS A 145 17.51 -11.00 -4.54
C LYS A 145 18.23 -11.89 -3.52
N THR A 146 19.36 -11.41 -3.00
CA THR A 146 20.10 -12.01 -1.90
C THR A 146 20.41 -10.97 -0.83
N GLY A 147 21.17 -11.33 0.21
CA GLY A 147 21.48 -10.43 1.31
C GLY A 147 20.48 -10.44 2.46
N ALA A 148 20.65 -9.49 3.38
CA ALA A 148 19.96 -9.46 4.68
C ALA A 148 18.45 -9.17 4.57
N LEU A 149 18.03 -8.51 3.49
CA LEU A 149 16.63 -8.11 3.26
C LEU A 149 15.97 -8.88 2.09
N SER A 150 16.55 -10.01 1.67
CA SER A 150 16.08 -10.79 0.52
C SER A 150 14.63 -11.26 0.60
N ILE A 151 14.08 -11.43 1.82
CA ILE A 151 12.66 -11.71 2.02
C ILE A 151 11.77 -10.61 1.42
N TYR A 152 12.19 -9.35 1.49
CA TYR A 152 11.43 -8.21 0.95
C TYR A 152 11.71 -7.99 -0.53
N GLY A 153 12.91 -8.31 -1.02
CA GLY A 153 13.15 -8.32 -2.47
C GLY A 153 12.28 -9.35 -3.19
N ALA A 154 11.93 -10.46 -2.54
CA ALA A 154 10.93 -11.39 -3.08
C ALA A 154 9.55 -10.76 -3.28
N HIS A 155 9.16 -9.77 -2.47
CA HIS A 155 7.89 -9.04 -2.62
C HIS A 155 7.95 -8.15 -3.87
N VAL A 156 9.07 -7.44 -4.07
CA VAL A 156 9.29 -6.59 -5.24
C VAL A 156 9.29 -7.42 -6.52
N LEU A 157 10.04 -8.53 -6.55
CA LEU A 157 10.17 -9.40 -7.73
C LEU A 157 8.86 -10.07 -8.15
N ARG A 158 7.93 -10.29 -7.21
CA ARG A 158 6.62 -10.86 -7.54
C ARG A 158 5.60 -9.78 -7.91
N ALA A 159 5.55 -8.67 -7.18
CA ALA A 159 4.48 -7.69 -7.34
C ALA A 159 4.76 -6.62 -8.41
N PHE A 160 6.01 -6.24 -8.66
CA PHE A 160 6.33 -5.30 -9.74
C PHE A 160 5.90 -5.79 -11.13
N PRO A 161 6.25 -7.01 -11.59
CA PRO A 161 5.78 -7.51 -12.88
C PRO A 161 4.26 -7.72 -12.92
N LEU A 162 3.62 -8.05 -11.78
CA LEU A 162 2.16 -8.09 -11.68
C LEU A 162 1.55 -6.70 -11.84
N GLY A 163 2.13 -5.65 -11.27
CA GLY A 163 1.68 -4.28 -11.49
C GLY A 163 1.80 -3.83 -12.94
N LEU A 164 2.87 -4.21 -13.64
CA LEU A 164 2.98 -3.97 -15.09
C LEU A 164 1.95 -4.79 -15.86
N GLN A 165 1.69 -6.04 -15.48
CA GLN A 165 0.65 -6.85 -16.09
C GLN A 165 -0.73 -6.23 -15.90
N TYR A 166 -1.04 -5.73 -14.70
CA TYR A 166 -2.28 -5.04 -14.39
C TYR A 166 -2.44 -3.79 -15.26
N ALA A 167 -1.42 -2.91 -15.27
CA ALA A 167 -1.49 -1.64 -15.97
C ALA A 167 -1.52 -1.79 -17.51
N THR A 168 -0.85 -2.81 -18.05
CA THR A 168 -0.79 -3.09 -19.50
C THR A 168 -1.90 -4.00 -20.00
N GLY A 169 -2.54 -4.77 -19.12
CA GLY A 169 -3.47 -5.84 -19.49
C GLY A 169 -2.80 -7.05 -20.15
N THR A 170 -1.46 -7.15 -20.11
CA THR A 170 -0.70 -8.22 -20.76
C THR A 170 0.27 -8.90 -19.80
N ALA A 171 0.29 -10.23 -19.83
CA ALA A 171 1.27 -11.00 -19.06
C ALA A 171 2.70 -10.77 -19.59
N PRO A 172 3.74 -10.85 -18.73
CA PRO A 172 5.12 -10.67 -19.15
C PRO A 172 5.54 -11.72 -20.20
N ASP A 173 6.28 -11.27 -21.22
CA ASP A 173 7.15 -12.14 -22.01
C ASP A 173 8.51 -12.26 -21.29
N VAL A 174 8.66 -13.35 -20.55
CA VAL A 174 9.85 -13.62 -19.72
C VAL A 174 11.01 -14.08 -20.60
N VAL A 175 11.97 -13.19 -20.84
CA VAL A 175 13.21 -13.49 -21.59
C VAL A 175 14.20 -14.26 -20.72
N SER A 176 14.37 -13.84 -19.46
CA SER A 176 15.19 -14.51 -18.44
C SER A 176 14.76 -14.11 -17.03
N GLU A 177 15.42 -14.65 -16.01
CA GLU A 177 15.23 -14.21 -14.61
C GLU A 177 15.63 -12.74 -14.37
N GLU A 178 16.37 -12.13 -15.31
CA GLU A 178 16.86 -10.75 -15.23
C GLU A 178 16.29 -9.86 -16.32
N GLN A 179 15.36 -10.37 -17.15
CA GLN A 179 14.75 -9.58 -18.21
C GLN A 179 13.32 -10.00 -18.51
N TRP A 180 12.39 -9.04 -18.46
CA TRP A 180 10.97 -9.21 -18.76
C TRP A 180 10.52 -8.17 -19.78
N ASN A 181 9.69 -8.57 -20.74
CA ASN A 181 9.13 -7.65 -21.72
C ASN A 181 7.62 -7.51 -21.53
N PHE A 182 7.10 -6.30 -21.75
CA PHE A 182 5.68 -5.99 -21.72
C PHE A 182 5.31 -5.10 -22.92
N MET A 183 4.01 -4.92 -23.15
CA MET A 183 3.49 -3.98 -24.13
C MET A 183 2.48 -3.05 -23.47
N LEU A 184 2.85 -1.78 -23.28
CA LEU A 184 1.95 -0.74 -22.84
C LEU A 184 1.33 -0.07 -24.07
N ASP A 185 0.10 -0.44 -24.42
CA ASP A 185 -0.58 0.04 -25.61
C ASP A 185 0.23 -0.26 -26.91
N GLU A 186 0.86 0.75 -27.53
CA GLU A 186 1.78 0.60 -28.68
C GLU A 186 3.24 0.90 -28.30
N CYS A 187 3.57 0.81 -27.02
CA CYS A 187 4.89 1.08 -26.46
C CYS A 187 5.51 -0.18 -25.82
N PRO A 188 6.57 -0.76 -26.42
CA PRO A 188 7.27 -1.89 -25.82
C PRO A 188 8.02 -1.46 -24.55
N LEU A 189 7.93 -2.26 -23.49
CA LEU A 189 8.70 -2.07 -22.26
C LEU A 189 9.66 -3.24 -22.04
N GLU A 190 10.90 -2.95 -21.67
CA GLU A 190 11.93 -3.93 -21.29
C GLU A 190 12.40 -3.68 -19.86
N VAL A 191 12.12 -4.61 -18.95
CA VAL A 191 12.57 -4.55 -17.56
C VAL A 191 13.85 -5.33 -17.39
N TYR A 192 14.87 -4.72 -16.79
CA TYR A 192 16.18 -5.31 -16.49
C TYR A 192 16.37 -5.38 -14.97
N VAL A 193 16.51 -6.59 -14.43
CA VAL A 193 16.53 -6.81 -12.97
C VAL A 193 17.96 -7.05 -12.47
N ARG A 194 18.35 -6.42 -11.36
CA ARG A 194 19.66 -6.63 -10.71
C ARG A 194 19.53 -6.86 -9.20
N ASP A 195 20.41 -7.72 -8.69
CA ASP A 195 20.59 -7.96 -7.26
C ASP A 195 21.64 -6.99 -6.70
N ASP A 196 21.32 -6.27 -5.64
CA ASP A 196 22.28 -5.43 -4.92
C ASP A 196 22.79 -6.04 -3.61
N GLU A 197 22.32 -7.24 -3.24
CA GLU A 197 22.74 -7.97 -2.04
C GLU A 197 22.52 -7.18 -0.73
N SER A 198 21.56 -6.25 -0.69
CA SER A 198 21.37 -5.28 0.41
C SER A 198 22.56 -4.34 0.63
N ASN A 199 23.39 -4.10 -0.39
CA ASN A 199 24.69 -3.44 -0.23
C ASN A 199 24.85 -2.19 -1.14
N PRO A 200 25.23 -1.02 -0.57
CA PRO A 200 25.47 0.21 -1.34
C PRO A 200 26.57 0.11 -2.43
N GLU A 201 27.65 -0.63 -2.20
CA GLU A 201 28.74 -0.79 -3.18
C GLU A 201 28.29 -1.61 -4.39
N THR A 202 27.58 -2.71 -4.14
CA THR A 202 26.95 -3.52 -5.20
C THR A 202 25.90 -2.70 -5.95
N THR A 203 25.06 -1.95 -5.23
CA THR A 203 24.08 -1.01 -5.83
C THR A 203 24.74 -0.03 -6.77
N ALA A 204 25.87 0.56 -6.38
CA ALA A 204 26.60 1.49 -7.23
C ALA A 204 27.15 0.82 -8.51
N THR A 205 27.47 -0.47 -8.44
CA THR A 205 27.94 -1.24 -9.59
C THR A 205 26.79 -1.56 -10.53
N MET A 206 25.68 -2.09 -10.01
CA MET A 206 24.49 -2.45 -10.79
C MET A 206 23.79 -1.22 -11.37
N GLY A 207 23.69 -0.13 -10.61
CA GLY A 207 23.12 1.14 -11.09
C GLY A 207 23.91 1.71 -12.26
N ARG A 208 25.25 1.70 -12.21
CA ARG A 208 26.08 2.13 -13.35
C ARG A 208 25.92 1.22 -14.56
N GLU A 209 25.84 -0.09 -14.38
CA GLU A 209 25.57 -1.01 -15.50
C GLU A 209 24.23 -0.70 -16.16
N LEU A 210 23.16 -0.53 -15.38
CA LEU A 210 21.83 -0.20 -15.90
C LEU A 210 21.83 1.14 -16.66
N ILE A 211 22.47 2.18 -16.10
CA ILE A 211 22.50 3.52 -16.69
C ILE A 211 23.44 3.57 -17.90
N GLU A 212 24.68 3.12 -17.77
CA GLU A 212 25.74 3.37 -18.75
C GLU A 212 25.79 2.29 -19.85
N ASP A 213 25.58 1.02 -19.50
CA ASP A 213 25.72 -0.09 -20.44
C ASP A 213 24.37 -0.48 -21.07
N ILE A 214 23.30 -0.54 -20.28
CA ILE A 214 21.96 -0.88 -20.77
C ILE A 214 21.25 0.36 -21.31
N GLY A 215 21.48 1.52 -20.70
CA GLY A 215 20.83 2.78 -21.05
C GLY A 215 19.35 2.78 -20.66
N VAL A 216 19.06 2.49 -19.39
CA VAL A 216 17.68 2.53 -18.88
C VAL A 216 17.13 3.96 -18.84
N ASP A 217 15.84 4.10 -19.15
CA ASP A 217 15.11 5.37 -19.12
C ASP A 217 14.56 5.66 -17.73
N ILE A 218 14.25 4.62 -16.94
CA ILE A 218 13.67 4.73 -15.60
C ILE A 218 14.36 3.70 -14.68
N LEU A 219 14.63 4.10 -13.44
CA LEU A 219 15.09 3.22 -12.37
C LEU A 219 13.98 2.98 -11.35
N VAL A 220 13.94 1.78 -10.79
CA VAL A 220 13.08 1.38 -9.68
C VAL A 220 13.93 0.67 -8.64
N GLY A 221 13.78 1.04 -7.37
CA GLY A 221 14.45 0.38 -6.26
C GLY A 221 14.91 1.34 -5.15
N THR A 222 15.53 0.85 -4.08
CA THR A 222 15.70 -0.57 -3.72
C THR A 222 15.20 -0.78 -2.27
N VAL A 223 15.39 -1.96 -1.68
CA VAL A 223 14.86 -2.29 -0.34
C VAL A 223 15.67 -1.61 0.76
N ASN A 224 17.00 -1.65 0.66
CA ASN A 224 17.87 -1.02 1.65
C ASN A 224 17.93 0.50 1.43
N SER A 225 17.64 1.28 2.48
CA SER A 225 17.61 2.75 2.35
C SER A 225 18.98 3.39 2.10
N GLY A 226 20.08 2.81 2.59
CA GLY A 226 21.43 3.29 2.29
C GLY A 226 21.87 2.95 0.86
N ALA A 227 21.46 1.78 0.37
CA ALA A 227 21.61 1.41 -1.04
C ALA A 227 20.79 2.36 -1.94
N THR A 228 19.56 2.66 -1.55
CA THR A 228 18.68 3.59 -2.27
C THR A 228 19.27 5.00 -2.34
N ALA A 229 19.85 5.52 -1.26
CA ALA A 229 20.56 6.80 -1.29
C ALA A 229 21.73 6.80 -2.30
N THR A 230 22.42 5.67 -2.45
CA THR A 230 23.48 5.51 -3.46
C THR A 230 22.92 5.48 -4.88
N LEU A 231 21.81 4.77 -5.10
CA LEU A 231 21.13 4.74 -6.40
C LEU A 231 20.55 6.11 -6.77
N GLN A 232 19.99 6.81 -5.79
CA GLN A 232 19.44 8.17 -5.93
C GLN A 232 20.51 9.15 -6.42
N GLU A 233 21.71 9.10 -5.86
CA GLU A 233 22.79 9.99 -6.31
C GLU A 233 23.22 9.67 -7.75
N LEU A 234 23.31 8.38 -8.12
CA LEU A 234 23.61 7.98 -9.50
C LEU A 234 22.51 8.42 -10.47
N ALA A 235 21.24 8.24 -10.10
CA ALA A 235 20.08 8.67 -10.87
C ALA A 235 20.11 10.19 -11.11
N ARG A 236 20.39 10.97 -10.06
CA ARG A 236 20.54 12.44 -10.12
C ARG A 236 21.71 12.87 -11.02
N GLU A 237 22.88 12.27 -10.87
CA GLU A 237 24.06 12.60 -11.69
C GLU A 237 23.85 12.33 -13.19
N ASN A 238 23.04 11.31 -13.51
CA ASN A 238 22.77 10.89 -14.88
C ASN A 238 21.41 11.34 -15.42
N GLN A 239 20.64 12.09 -14.62
CA GLN A 239 19.32 12.61 -14.97
C GLN A 239 18.33 11.49 -15.38
N VAL A 240 18.35 10.37 -14.68
CA VAL A 240 17.43 9.23 -14.88
C VAL A 240 16.42 9.23 -13.74
N PRO A 241 15.09 9.29 -14.02
CA PRO A 241 14.08 9.19 -12.97
C PRO A 241 14.20 7.90 -12.16
N LEU A 242 14.11 8.02 -10.84
CA LEU A 242 14.13 6.92 -9.88
C LEU A 242 12.79 6.89 -9.14
N ILE A 243 12.11 5.74 -9.16
CA ILE A 243 10.95 5.46 -8.30
C ILE A 243 11.39 4.52 -7.17
N VAL A 244 11.37 5.05 -5.96
CA VAL A 244 11.75 4.31 -4.77
C VAL A 244 10.60 3.41 -4.31
N ALA A 245 10.90 2.12 -4.28
CA ALA A 245 10.09 1.08 -3.67
C ALA A 245 11.03 -0.07 -3.22
N PRO A 246 11.01 -0.51 -1.95
CA PRO A 246 10.21 -0.02 -0.82
C PRO A 246 10.93 0.89 0.20
N ALA A 247 12.20 1.30 -0.01
CA ALA A 247 12.97 2.02 1.03
C ALA A 247 12.22 3.21 1.66
N ALA A 248 12.31 3.31 3.00
CA ALA A 248 11.48 4.21 3.81
C ALA A 248 12.23 5.42 4.40
N ALA A 249 13.55 5.52 4.28
CA ALA A 249 14.30 6.64 4.87
C ALA A 249 13.70 8.00 4.48
N ASN A 250 13.46 8.84 5.49
CA ASN A 250 12.95 10.20 5.33
C ASN A 250 13.82 11.03 4.39
N ASP A 251 15.15 10.92 4.54
CA ASP A 251 16.15 11.70 3.80
C ASP A 251 16.01 11.60 2.28
N ILE A 252 15.52 10.47 1.75
CA ILE A 252 15.35 10.24 0.30
C ILE A 252 14.44 11.31 -0.35
N THR A 253 13.39 11.77 0.35
CA THR A 253 12.52 12.88 -0.08
C THR A 253 12.57 14.04 0.91
N GLY A 254 13.69 14.13 1.65
CA GLY A 254 13.95 15.17 2.62
C GLY A 254 15.27 15.84 2.28
N VAL A 255 16.22 15.76 3.20
CA VAL A 255 17.53 16.42 3.05
C VAL A 255 18.34 16.00 1.82
N SER A 256 18.10 14.80 1.27
CA SER A 256 18.75 14.29 0.04
C SER A 256 17.89 14.42 -1.22
N PHE A 257 16.75 15.14 -1.12
CA PHE A 257 15.82 15.30 -2.23
C PHE A 257 16.49 15.85 -3.48
N ASN A 258 16.04 15.33 -4.63
CA ASN A 258 16.29 15.91 -5.95
C ASN A 258 15.11 15.59 -6.87
N GLU A 259 14.93 16.40 -7.91
CA GLU A 259 13.78 16.34 -8.83
C GLU A 259 13.64 15.01 -9.58
N TYR A 260 14.69 14.19 -9.68
CA TYR A 260 14.63 12.89 -10.38
C TYR A 260 14.11 11.76 -9.48
N THR A 261 13.95 11.98 -8.17
CA THR A 261 13.52 10.93 -7.25
C THR A 261 12.07 11.08 -6.86
N PHE A 262 11.31 10.02 -7.05
CA PHE A 262 9.95 9.84 -6.58
C PHE A 262 9.89 8.60 -5.70
N ARG A 263 8.84 8.44 -4.90
CA ARG A 263 8.60 7.19 -4.19
C ARG A 263 7.15 6.77 -4.28
N THR A 264 6.90 5.47 -4.36
CA THR A 264 5.60 4.86 -4.06
C THR A 264 5.59 4.21 -2.69
N SER A 265 6.76 4.01 -2.09
CA SER A 265 6.89 3.60 -0.69
C SER A 265 6.44 4.69 0.26
N ARG A 266 5.99 4.26 1.43
CA ARG A 266 5.90 5.14 2.60
C ARG A 266 7.27 5.63 3.07
N ASN A 267 7.31 6.67 3.88
CA ASN A 267 8.50 7.08 4.64
C ASN A 267 8.38 6.78 6.15
N ASN A 268 9.47 6.96 6.90
CA ASN A 268 9.50 6.67 8.34
C ASN A 268 8.48 7.50 9.14
N TYR A 269 8.21 8.74 8.73
CA TYR A 269 7.17 9.54 9.38
C TYR A 269 5.77 8.98 9.16
N GLN A 270 5.46 8.47 7.97
CA GLN A 270 4.15 7.84 7.72
C GLN A 270 3.98 6.59 8.60
N ASP A 271 5.02 5.78 8.75
CA ASP A 271 5.02 4.65 9.70
C ASP A 271 4.81 5.14 11.15
N ALA A 272 5.62 6.11 11.60
CA ALA A 272 5.58 6.61 12.97
C ALA A 272 4.26 7.30 13.33
N VAL A 273 3.71 8.14 12.45
CA VAL A 273 2.40 8.79 12.65
C VAL A 273 1.31 7.74 12.77
N ASN A 274 1.27 6.76 11.86
CA ASN A 274 0.26 5.69 11.89
C ASN A 274 0.32 4.89 13.20
N ILE A 275 1.52 4.52 13.63
CA ILE A 275 1.72 3.66 14.80
C ILE A 275 1.51 4.45 16.10
N CYS A 276 2.08 5.65 16.22
CA CYS A 276 1.95 6.48 17.43
C CYS A 276 0.53 7.01 17.64
N ASP A 277 -0.31 7.10 16.60
CA ASP A 277 -1.74 7.42 16.73
C ASP A 277 -2.47 6.44 17.66
N TYR A 278 -2.11 5.15 17.58
CA TYR A 278 -2.65 4.15 18.51
C TYR A 278 -1.80 4.00 19.78
N LEU A 279 -0.48 3.86 19.66
CA LEU A 279 0.38 3.49 20.80
C LEU A 279 0.27 4.47 21.98
N THR A 280 0.19 5.76 21.70
CA THR A 280 0.08 6.80 22.74
C THR A 280 -1.27 6.84 23.46
N THR A 281 -2.28 6.15 22.92
CA THR A 281 -3.54 5.91 23.65
C THR A 281 -3.42 4.79 24.69
N GLN A 282 -2.38 3.95 24.57
CA GLN A 282 -2.15 2.78 25.41
C GLN A 282 -1.02 2.97 26.42
N TYR A 283 0.03 3.71 26.03
CA TYR A 283 1.25 3.91 26.81
C TYR A 283 1.67 5.38 26.78
N ASN A 284 2.27 5.84 27.87
CA ASN A 284 2.74 7.22 28.02
C ASN A 284 4.25 7.34 27.88
N SER A 285 5.00 6.27 28.11
CA SER A 285 6.47 6.30 28.09
C SER A 285 7.08 5.14 27.32
N PHE A 286 8.11 5.42 26.54
CA PHE A 286 8.70 4.50 25.57
C PHE A 286 10.21 4.41 25.72
N VAL A 287 10.77 3.23 25.42
CA VAL A 287 12.18 3.05 25.09
C VAL A 287 12.24 2.44 23.70
N GLN A 288 13.27 2.76 22.90
CA GLN A 288 13.35 2.27 21.53
C GLN A 288 14.72 1.74 21.11
N ILE A 289 14.69 0.76 20.20
CA ILE A 289 15.84 0.23 19.49
C ILE A 289 15.63 0.28 17.98
N ALA A 290 16.69 0.62 17.24
CA ALA A 290 16.70 0.65 15.78
C ALA A 290 18.06 0.24 15.19
N PRO A 291 18.13 -0.17 13.92
CA PRO A 291 19.40 -0.48 13.26
C PRO A 291 20.19 0.80 12.96
N ASP A 292 21.52 0.75 13.12
CA ASP A 292 22.43 1.89 12.96
C ASP A 292 22.74 2.21 11.49
N TYR A 293 21.70 2.59 10.74
CA TYR A 293 21.79 3.09 9.38
C TYR A 293 20.56 3.97 9.05
N ALA A 294 20.52 4.52 7.84
CA ALA A 294 19.54 5.53 7.42
C ALA A 294 18.07 5.21 7.78
N PHE A 295 17.61 3.97 7.57
CA PHE A 295 16.24 3.57 7.93
C PHE A 295 16.00 3.59 9.44
N GLY A 296 16.91 3.05 10.24
CA GLY A 296 16.71 2.94 11.68
C GLY A 296 16.88 4.28 12.40
N GLN A 297 17.86 5.08 12.00
CA GLN A 297 18.04 6.44 12.52
C GLN A 297 16.83 7.33 12.16
N GLY A 298 16.36 7.27 10.90
CA GLY A 298 15.16 7.98 10.46
C GLY A 298 13.90 7.54 11.20
N SER A 299 13.75 6.23 11.45
CA SER A 299 12.63 5.69 12.23
C SER A 299 12.66 6.13 13.69
N ALA A 300 13.81 6.05 14.36
CA ALA A 300 13.94 6.46 15.76
C ALA A 300 13.59 7.94 15.95
N ALA A 301 14.07 8.81 15.04
CA ALA A 301 13.69 10.22 15.04
C ALA A 301 12.18 10.41 14.79
N ALA A 302 11.62 9.72 13.78
CA ALA A 302 10.20 9.84 13.46
C ALA A 302 9.28 9.35 14.59
N PHE A 303 9.60 8.23 15.24
CA PHE A 303 8.85 7.72 16.40
C PHE A 303 8.94 8.68 17.58
N ARG A 304 10.14 9.22 17.84
CA ARG A 304 10.34 10.22 18.88
C ARG A 304 9.45 11.42 18.65
N ASP A 305 9.42 11.96 17.45
CA ASP A 305 8.61 13.12 17.10
C ASP A 305 7.11 12.81 17.15
N ALA A 306 6.66 11.74 16.48
CA ALA A 306 5.24 11.40 16.38
C ALA A 306 4.61 11.02 17.72
N CYS A 307 5.29 10.20 18.51
CA CYS A 307 4.78 9.80 19.82
C CYS A 307 4.84 10.98 20.79
N THR A 308 5.87 11.85 20.74
CA THR A 308 5.90 13.07 21.57
C THR A 308 4.79 14.04 21.21
N LEU A 309 4.49 14.22 19.92
CA LEU A 309 3.36 15.04 19.47
C LEU A 309 2.03 14.57 20.07
N ASN A 310 1.87 13.24 20.20
CA ASN A 310 0.68 12.63 20.80
C ASN A 310 0.74 12.49 22.33
N GLY A 311 1.74 13.09 22.98
CA GLY A 311 1.85 13.15 24.45
C GLY A 311 2.65 12.03 25.10
N GLY A 312 3.33 11.19 24.30
CA GLY A 312 4.28 10.20 24.77
C GLY A 312 5.63 10.82 25.18
N GLU A 313 6.38 10.12 26.03
CA GLU A 313 7.73 10.50 26.45
C GLU A 313 8.72 9.36 26.18
N PHE A 314 9.97 9.67 25.82
CA PHE A 314 11.01 8.66 25.64
C PHE A 314 11.96 8.64 26.84
N VAL A 315 12.11 7.46 27.44
CA VAL A 315 13.00 7.21 28.57
C VAL A 315 14.35 6.76 28.04
N GLY A 316 15.34 7.64 28.17
CA GLY A 316 16.70 7.41 27.69
C GLY A 316 16.95 7.85 26.24
N ASP A 317 18.21 7.66 25.84
CA ASP A 317 18.67 7.88 24.47
C ASP A 317 18.24 6.73 23.56
N ASP A 318 18.19 6.99 22.24
CA ASP A 318 17.88 5.97 21.25
C ASP A 318 18.97 4.88 21.21
N ILE A 319 18.56 3.62 21.22
CA ILE A 319 19.47 2.49 21.18
C ILE A 319 19.69 2.08 19.72
N PHE A 320 20.94 2.12 19.27
CA PHE A 320 21.31 1.70 17.92
C PHE A 320 22.23 0.48 17.92
N ALA A 321 21.92 -0.48 17.06
CA ALA A 321 22.74 -1.67 16.85
C ALA A 321 23.07 -1.84 15.35
N PRO A 322 24.27 -2.31 14.96
CA PRO A 322 24.58 -2.62 13.56
C PRO A 322 23.53 -3.56 12.93
N LEU A 323 23.23 -3.41 11.64
CA LEU A 323 22.22 -4.22 10.94
C LEU A 323 22.51 -5.73 11.02
N GLU A 324 23.79 -6.09 11.03
CA GLU A 324 24.33 -7.45 11.06
C GLU A 324 24.43 -8.03 12.48
N THR A 325 23.92 -7.30 13.48
CA THR A 325 23.91 -7.75 14.87
C THR A 325 23.16 -9.08 15.00
N THR A 326 23.79 -10.03 15.67
CA THR A 326 23.25 -11.37 15.95
C THR A 326 23.20 -11.70 17.44
N ASP A 327 23.86 -10.89 18.28
CA ASP A 327 23.78 -10.94 19.73
C ASP A 327 23.29 -9.59 20.24
N PHE A 328 22.03 -9.55 20.66
CA PHE A 328 21.38 -8.33 21.14
C PHE A 328 21.44 -8.17 22.66
N THR A 329 22.01 -9.14 23.38
CA THR A 329 22.09 -9.13 24.85
C THR A 329 22.64 -7.82 25.42
N PRO A 330 23.73 -7.23 24.88
CA PRO A 330 24.30 -5.99 25.41
C PRO A 330 23.37 -4.78 25.31
N TYR A 331 22.42 -4.79 24.37
CA TYR A 331 21.46 -3.68 24.19
C TYR A 331 20.27 -3.81 25.14
N MET A 332 19.94 -5.02 25.59
CA MET A 332 18.82 -5.25 26.52
C MET A 332 19.08 -4.66 27.90
N ASP A 333 20.34 -4.56 28.34
CA ASP A 333 20.70 -3.88 29.59
C ASP A 333 20.24 -2.41 29.58
N SER A 334 20.44 -1.69 28.46
CA SER A 334 19.95 -0.31 28.32
C SER A 334 18.42 -0.21 28.26
N VAL A 335 17.75 -1.23 27.71
CA VAL A 335 16.28 -1.31 27.74
C VAL A 335 15.79 -1.51 29.18
N LEU A 336 16.43 -2.40 29.95
CA LEU A 336 16.09 -2.65 31.35
C LEU A 336 16.37 -1.43 32.24
N ASP A 337 17.46 -0.69 32.00
CA ASP A 337 17.73 0.57 32.69
C ASP A 337 16.58 1.57 32.44
N ALA A 338 16.07 1.66 31.21
CA ALA A 338 14.92 2.51 30.89
C ALA A 338 13.60 2.01 31.51
N VAL A 339 13.41 0.69 31.62
CA VAL A 339 12.28 0.09 32.36
C VAL A 339 12.32 0.49 33.84
N ASP A 340 13.50 0.39 34.49
CA ASP A 340 13.69 0.82 35.88
C ASP A 340 13.43 2.32 36.07
N ASP A 341 13.69 3.12 35.03
CA ASP A 341 13.42 4.57 34.98
C ASP A 341 11.97 4.91 34.55
N GLY A 342 11.14 3.91 34.23
CA GLY A 342 9.70 4.07 34.03
C GLY A 342 9.21 4.01 32.58
N ALA A 343 9.96 3.41 31.65
CA ALA A 343 9.42 3.07 30.33
C ALA A 343 8.26 2.07 30.46
N GLU A 344 7.15 2.32 29.75
CA GLU A 344 5.96 1.46 29.76
C GLU A 344 5.92 0.50 28.55
N ALA A 345 6.60 0.84 27.45
CA ALA A 345 6.59 0.03 26.23
C ALA A 345 7.91 0.08 25.44
N PHE A 346 8.21 -1.00 24.73
CA PHE A 346 9.44 -1.16 23.94
C PHE A 346 9.14 -1.03 22.44
N ILE A 347 9.51 0.09 21.83
CA ILE A 347 9.41 0.29 20.39
C ILE A 347 10.60 -0.39 19.72
N VAL A 348 10.31 -1.38 18.87
CA VAL A 348 11.32 -2.09 18.09
C VAL A 348 11.16 -1.72 16.62
N THR A 349 12.17 -1.03 16.07
CA THR A 349 12.29 -0.84 14.62
C THR A 349 13.34 -1.81 14.11
N TRP A 350 12.96 -2.87 13.40
CA TRP A 350 13.92 -3.76 12.76
C TRP A 350 13.31 -4.46 11.54
N ALA A 351 14.16 -4.82 10.59
CA ALA A 351 13.76 -5.51 9.36
C ALA A 351 14.77 -6.62 9.04
N GLY A 352 14.31 -7.71 8.44
CA GLY A 352 15.18 -8.82 8.01
C GLY A 352 15.75 -9.66 9.16
N SER A 353 16.94 -10.22 8.95
CA SER A 353 17.47 -11.35 9.73
C SER A 353 17.80 -11.08 11.20
N GLY A 354 18.08 -9.84 11.59
CA GLY A 354 18.41 -9.48 12.98
C GLY A 354 17.22 -9.47 13.94
N PHE A 355 16.00 -9.58 13.42
CA PHE A 355 14.78 -9.46 14.21
C PHE A 355 14.57 -10.62 15.20
N VAL A 356 14.71 -11.86 14.73
CA VAL A 356 14.57 -13.06 15.59
C VAL A 356 15.57 -13.07 16.74
N PRO A 357 16.89 -12.85 16.54
CA PRO A 357 17.83 -12.80 17.65
C PRO A 357 17.59 -11.61 18.60
N LEU A 358 17.06 -10.47 18.11
CA LEU A 358 16.66 -9.35 18.97
C LEU A 358 15.54 -9.77 19.92
N LEU A 359 14.47 -10.37 19.40
CA LEU A 359 13.34 -10.84 20.21
C LEU A 359 13.78 -11.92 21.22
N GLN A 360 14.66 -12.83 20.81
CA GLN A 360 15.23 -13.84 21.70
C GLN A 360 16.00 -13.21 22.85
N ALA A 361 16.86 -12.22 22.58
CA ALA A 361 17.59 -11.51 23.63
C ALA A 361 16.63 -10.75 24.58
N ALA A 362 15.60 -10.09 24.05
CA ALA A 362 14.60 -9.41 24.86
C ALA A 362 13.83 -10.38 25.77
N THR A 363 13.50 -11.56 25.27
CA THR A 363 12.85 -12.62 26.05
C THR A 363 13.80 -13.19 27.12
N ASP A 364 15.01 -13.60 26.73
CA ASP A 364 15.97 -14.27 27.61
C ASP A 364 16.50 -13.35 28.72
N SER A 365 16.60 -12.04 28.46
CA SER A 365 16.97 -11.03 29.44
C SER A 365 15.82 -10.59 30.35
N GLY A 366 14.58 -11.03 30.10
CA GLY A 366 13.40 -10.67 30.89
C GLY A 366 12.78 -9.29 30.57
N VAL A 367 13.21 -8.62 29.49
CA VAL A 367 12.61 -7.33 29.06
C VAL A 367 11.12 -7.49 28.80
N LEU A 368 10.74 -8.57 28.10
CA LEU A 368 9.35 -8.83 27.73
C LEU A 368 8.48 -9.34 28.89
N ASP A 369 9.09 -9.65 30.04
CA ASP A 369 8.34 -9.94 31.27
C ASP A 369 7.89 -8.64 31.97
N GLU A 370 8.58 -7.52 31.71
CA GLU A 370 8.34 -6.22 32.35
C GLU A 370 7.52 -5.26 31.47
N ILE A 371 7.84 -5.16 30.16
CA ILE A 371 7.16 -4.27 29.22
C ILE A 371 6.85 -4.96 27.87
N PRO A 372 5.71 -4.64 27.23
CA PRO A 372 5.36 -5.20 25.93
C PRO A 372 6.15 -4.55 24.79
N ILE A 373 6.26 -5.27 23.67
CA ILE A 373 6.65 -4.66 22.39
C ILE A 373 5.49 -3.81 21.88
N ALA A 374 5.80 -2.56 21.53
CA ALA A 374 4.89 -1.57 21.00
C ALA A 374 5.44 -1.08 19.65
N SER A 375 5.45 -1.98 18.64
CA SER A 375 5.85 -1.64 17.27
C SER A 375 4.67 -1.81 16.32
N GLY A 376 4.84 -1.36 15.07
CA GLY A 376 3.94 -1.77 13.99
C GLY A 376 4.00 -3.29 13.76
N PHE A 377 2.94 -3.83 13.16
CA PHE A 377 2.95 -5.22 12.71
C PHE A 377 3.89 -5.42 11.52
N VAL A 378 4.34 -6.66 11.38
CA VAL A 378 5.44 -7.06 10.48
C VAL A 378 4.95 -8.02 9.40
N ASP A 379 5.86 -8.53 8.56
CA ASP A 379 5.52 -9.42 7.46
C ASP A 379 4.89 -10.74 7.95
N ASN A 380 4.05 -11.31 7.08
CA ASN A 380 3.23 -12.48 7.39
C ASN A 380 4.05 -13.69 7.85
N VAL A 381 5.29 -13.82 7.37
CA VAL A 381 6.15 -14.97 7.68
C VAL A 381 6.72 -14.87 9.09
N VAL A 382 7.08 -13.67 9.55
CA VAL A 382 7.69 -13.48 10.88
C VAL A 382 6.68 -13.10 11.97
N MET A 383 5.45 -12.72 11.60
CA MET A 383 4.35 -12.43 12.53
C MET A 383 4.16 -13.49 13.64
N PRO A 384 4.13 -14.81 13.35
CA PRO A 384 3.95 -15.83 14.38
C PRO A 384 5.10 -15.91 15.40
N ILE A 385 6.31 -15.54 14.99
CA ILE A 385 7.48 -15.54 15.86
C ILE A 385 7.43 -14.32 16.79
N PHE A 386 7.04 -13.16 16.27
CA PHE A 386 7.14 -11.90 17.01
C PHE A 386 5.94 -11.62 17.89
N PHE A 387 4.74 -11.87 17.38
CA PHE A 387 3.50 -11.52 18.05
C PHE A 387 2.76 -12.74 18.61
N GLY A 388 3.41 -13.91 18.70
CA GLY A 388 2.78 -15.13 19.23
C GLY A 388 2.21 -14.99 20.65
N ASN A 389 2.80 -14.12 21.48
CA ASN A 389 2.30 -13.80 22.83
C ASN A 389 1.50 -12.48 22.88
N ALA A 390 1.23 -11.87 21.73
CA ALA A 390 0.60 -10.55 21.60
C ALA A 390 -0.71 -10.60 20.79
N ILE A 391 -1.34 -11.78 20.66
CA ILE A 391 -2.70 -11.90 20.12
C ILE A 391 -3.64 -11.00 20.95
N GLY A 392 -4.49 -10.23 20.25
CA GLY A 392 -5.38 -9.21 20.81
C GLY A 392 -4.75 -7.81 20.89
N SER A 393 -3.46 -7.67 20.60
CA SER A 393 -2.83 -6.35 20.47
C SER A 393 -3.34 -5.63 19.22
N THR A 394 -3.33 -4.30 19.28
CA THR A 394 -3.70 -3.42 18.16
C THR A 394 -2.53 -2.51 17.87
N SER A 395 -2.22 -2.29 16.60
CA SER A 395 -1.12 -1.44 16.16
C SER A 395 -1.27 -1.08 14.69
N GLY A 396 -0.42 -0.16 14.22
CA GLY A 396 -0.31 0.18 12.81
C GLY A 396 0.35 -0.93 11.99
N ILE A 397 -0.06 -1.06 10.73
CA ILE A 397 0.57 -1.87 9.70
C ILE A 397 0.55 -1.10 8.37
N LEU A 398 1.64 -1.20 7.62
CA LEU A 398 1.74 -0.58 6.30
C LEU A 398 0.67 -1.08 5.34
N TYR A 399 0.55 -2.40 5.26
CA TYR A 399 -0.31 -3.12 4.35
C TYR A 399 -0.46 -4.55 4.84
N HIS A 400 -1.69 -5.05 4.82
CA HIS A 400 -1.97 -6.47 4.87
C HIS A 400 -3.12 -6.71 3.92
N TYR A 401 -3.03 -7.78 3.13
CA TYR A 401 -3.91 -8.00 1.99
C TYR A 401 -5.41 -8.11 2.33
N THR A 402 -5.76 -8.32 3.61
CA THR A 402 -7.15 -8.38 4.09
C THR A 402 -7.72 -7.04 4.54
N LEU A 403 -6.93 -5.96 4.53
CA LEU A 403 -7.34 -4.66 5.08
C LEU A 403 -7.88 -3.70 4.00
N PRO A 404 -7.22 -3.51 2.83
CA PRO A 404 -7.82 -2.76 1.75
C PRO A 404 -9.02 -3.50 1.13
N ASP A 405 -10.08 -2.77 0.85
CA ASP A 405 -11.30 -3.27 0.21
C ASP A 405 -11.47 -2.58 -1.15
N ASN A 406 -10.78 -3.10 -2.18
CA ASN A 406 -10.84 -2.59 -3.55
C ASN A 406 -10.42 -3.66 -4.58
N GLU A 407 -10.88 -3.50 -5.82
CA GLU A 407 -10.66 -4.48 -6.90
C GLU A 407 -9.17 -4.68 -7.26
N ILE A 408 -8.32 -3.66 -7.04
CA ILE A 408 -6.88 -3.75 -7.36
C ILE A 408 -6.18 -4.63 -6.34
N ASN A 409 -6.54 -4.51 -5.07
CA ASN A 409 -6.08 -5.39 -4.00
C ASN A 409 -6.55 -6.82 -4.24
N ASP A 410 -7.83 -7.02 -4.56
CA ASP A 410 -8.38 -8.34 -4.87
C ASP A 410 -7.65 -9.01 -6.03
N TRP A 411 -7.36 -8.24 -7.08
CA TRP A 411 -6.58 -8.71 -8.22
C TRP A 411 -5.15 -9.09 -7.80
N LEU A 412 -4.47 -8.26 -7.02
CA LEU A 412 -3.13 -8.56 -6.52
C LEU A 412 -3.14 -9.85 -5.69
N VAL A 413 -4.13 -10.02 -4.81
CA VAL A 413 -4.32 -11.22 -3.99
C VAL A 413 -4.48 -12.47 -4.85
N GLU A 414 -5.39 -12.42 -5.83
CA GLU A 414 -5.61 -13.53 -6.75
C GLU A 414 -4.32 -13.91 -7.49
N GLN A 415 -3.60 -12.92 -8.03
CA GLN A 415 -2.43 -13.18 -8.85
C GLN A 415 -1.22 -13.65 -8.04
N THR A 416 -0.98 -13.14 -6.83
CA THR A 416 0.11 -13.65 -5.99
C THR A 416 -0.20 -15.06 -5.47
N LEU A 417 -1.45 -15.36 -5.12
CA LEU A 417 -1.85 -16.72 -4.76
C LEU A 417 -1.65 -17.69 -5.94
N ALA A 418 -2.03 -17.28 -7.15
CA ALA A 418 -1.90 -18.11 -8.35
C ALA A 418 -0.42 -18.36 -8.73
N SER A 419 0.45 -17.36 -8.58
CA SER A 419 1.84 -17.41 -9.05
C SER A 419 2.84 -17.89 -7.98
N ALA A 420 2.66 -17.49 -6.72
CA ALA A 420 3.58 -17.74 -5.62
C ALA A 420 3.00 -18.67 -4.52
N GLY A 421 1.69 -18.94 -4.54
CA GLY A 421 1.04 -19.78 -3.54
C GLY A 421 0.89 -19.13 -2.16
N VAL A 422 1.14 -17.82 -2.07
CA VAL A 422 1.01 -16.99 -0.86
C VAL A 422 0.31 -15.68 -1.20
N PRO A 423 -0.45 -15.10 -0.26
CA PRO A 423 -1.03 -13.77 -0.45
C PRO A 423 0.07 -12.69 -0.51
N PRO A 424 -0.26 -11.49 -1.00
CA PRO A 424 0.66 -10.36 -1.00
C PRO A 424 0.90 -9.91 0.45
N ASP A 425 2.05 -9.29 0.67
CA ASP A 425 2.54 -8.90 1.99
C ASP A 425 3.03 -7.43 1.93
N LEU A 426 3.56 -6.90 3.04
CA LEU A 426 3.87 -5.48 3.28
C LEU A 426 4.26 -4.67 2.04
N PHE A 427 5.24 -5.18 1.29
CA PHE A 427 5.93 -4.44 0.23
C PHE A 427 5.42 -4.73 -1.19
N ASP A 428 4.48 -5.67 -1.34
CA ASP A 428 3.88 -5.98 -2.64
C ASP A 428 3.10 -4.79 -3.19
N ALA A 429 2.35 -4.12 -2.33
CA ALA A 429 1.58 -2.94 -2.70
C ALA A 429 2.49 -1.82 -3.21
N ASP A 430 3.60 -1.53 -2.54
CA ASP A 430 4.57 -0.52 -2.94
C ASP A 430 5.17 -0.81 -4.33
N ALA A 431 5.51 -2.08 -4.58
CA ALA A 431 6.09 -2.52 -5.85
C ALA A 431 5.06 -2.52 -7.00
N MET A 432 3.82 -2.91 -6.74
CA MET A 432 2.73 -2.81 -7.71
C MET A 432 2.44 -1.33 -8.04
N ASN A 433 2.41 -0.46 -7.03
CA ASN A 433 2.23 0.98 -7.22
C ASN A 433 3.33 1.60 -8.08
N ALA A 434 4.60 1.20 -7.90
CA ALA A 434 5.70 1.69 -8.73
C ALA A 434 5.47 1.38 -10.23
N ALA A 435 5.00 0.17 -10.53
CA ALA A 435 4.67 -0.22 -11.89
C ALA A 435 3.46 0.52 -12.47
N ILE A 436 2.40 0.72 -11.68
CA ILE A 436 1.22 1.50 -12.09
C ILE A 436 1.60 2.96 -12.35
N MET A 437 2.42 3.57 -11.48
CA MET A 437 2.93 4.93 -11.65
C MET A 437 3.68 5.09 -12.96
N ILE A 438 4.59 4.17 -13.30
CA ILE A 438 5.33 4.19 -14.58
C ILE A 438 4.37 4.14 -15.77
N ALA A 439 3.44 3.19 -15.77
CA ALA A 439 2.50 3.03 -16.88
C ALA A 439 1.57 4.25 -17.03
N THR A 440 1.14 4.83 -15.90
CA THR A 440 0.31 6.04 -15.87
C THR A 440 1.06 7.24 -16.41
N ALA A 441 2.31 7.45 -15.97
CA ALA A 441 3.17 8.54 -16.47
C ALA A 441 3.39 8.42 -17.98
N LEU A 442 3.73 7.21 -18.46
CA LEU A 442 3.96 6.97 -19.88
C LEU A 442 2.73 7.17 -20.74
N ARG A 443 1.54 6.83 -20.25
CA ARG A 443 0.28 7.15 -20.95
C ARG A 443 0.05 8.65 -21.00
N SER A 444 0.28 9.35 -19.89
CA SER A 444 0.13 10.81 -19.82
C SER A 444 1.11 11.56 -20.73
N THR A 445 2.32 11.04 -20.92
CA THR A 445 3.32 11.65 -21.82
C THR A 445 3.21 11.16 -23.26
N GLY A 446 2.27 10.26 -23.56
CA GLY A 446 2.14 9.63 -24.88
C GLY A 446 3.32 8.73 -25.26
N GLY A 447 4.08 8.24 -24.28
CA GLY A 447 5.26 7.40 -24.45
C GLY A 447 6.59 8.15 -24.45
N ASP A 448 6.61 9.45 -24.14
CA ASP A 448 7.86 10.19 -23.93
C ASP A 448 8.43 9.84 -22.54
N ALA A 449 9.54 9.09 -22.55
CA ALA A 449 10.25 8.64 -21.36
C ALA A 449 11.40 9.58 -20.93
N SER A 450 11.52 10.76 -21.54
CA SER A 450 12.52 11.73 -21.11
C SER A 450 12.26 12.15 -19.66
N ALA A 451 13.35 12.40 -18.92
CA ALA A 451 13.24 12.76 -17.51
C ALA A 451 12.35 13.99 -17.28
N GLU A 452 12.47 15.02 -18.14
CA GLU A 452 11.63 16.22 -18.09
C GLU A 452 10.14 15.88 -18.24
N ALA A 453 9.78 15.03 -19.20
CA ALA A 453 8.39 14.63 -19.43
C ALA A 453 7.83 13.79 -18.27
N LEU A 454 8.62 12.84 -17.77
CA LEU A 454 8.21 11.97 -16.68
C LEU A 454 8.08 12.71 -15.35
N ILE A 455 9.02 13.59 -15.00
CA ILE A 455 8.95 14.42 -13.79
C ILE A 455 7.67 15.26 -13.83
N ALA A 456 7.44 15.97 -14.94
CA ALA A 456 6.27 16.82 -15.11
C ALA A 456 4.94 16.03 -15.07
N ALA A 457 4.94 14.76 -15.52
CA ALA A 457 3.75 13.91 -15.44
C ALA A 457 3.52 13.34 -14.03
N MET A 458 4.59 13.06 -13.28
CA MET A 458 4.53 12.41 -11.97
C MET A 458 4.27 13.41 -10.82
N GLU A 459 4.73 14.66 -10.91
CA GLU A 459 4.40 15.70 -9.93
C GLU A 459 2.88 15.96 -9.90
N GLY A 460 2.23 15.72 -8.77
CA GLY A 460 0.77 15.87 -8.62
C GLY A 460 -0.04 14.72 -9.23
N MET A 461 0.60 13.60 -9.58
CA MET A 461 -0.10 12.44 -10.13
C MET A 461 -0.95 11.75 -9.06
N SER A 462 -2.20 11.44 -9.41
CA SER A 462 -3.07 10.52 -8.66
C SER A 462 -3.33 9.25 -9.48
N PHE A 463 -3.27 8.09 -8.84
CA PHE A 463 -3.65 6.80 -9.45
C PHE A 463 -4.20 5.83 -8.40
N GLU A 464 -5.05 4.88 -8.82
CA GLU A 464 -5.55 3.82 -7.95
C GLU A 464 -4.54 2.66 -7.86
N GLY A 465 -4.29 2.19 -6.64
CA GLY A 465 -3.43 1.04 -6.34
C GLY A 465 -4.06 0.08 -5.32
N PRO A 466 -3.33 -0.95 -4.87
CA PRO A 466 -3.85 -1.92 -3.88
C PRO A 466 -4.29 -1.28 -2.56
N LYS A 467 -3.80 -0.08 -2.24
CA LYS A 467 -4.14 0.66 -1.03
C LYS A 467 -5.13 1.82 -1.30
N GLY A 468 -5.88 1.75 -2.40
CA GLY A 468 -6.71 2.85 -2.89
C GLY A 468 -5.90 3.92 -3.61
N THR A 469 -6.39 5.16 -3.59
CA THR A 469 -5.77 6.29 -4.26
C THR A 469 -4.38 6.58 -3.69
N ILE A 470 -3.37 6.62 -4.56
CA ILE A 470 -2.02 7.11 -4.30
C ILE A 470 -1.89 8.49 -4.94
N PHE A 471 -1.47 9.48 -4.15
CA PHE A 471 -1.19 10.84 -4.64
C PHE A 471 0.29 11.15 -4.47
N ILE A 472 0.95 11.54 -5.56
CA ILE A 472 2.35 11.93 -5.59
C ILE A 472 2.45 13.42 -5.34
N ARG A 473 2.84 13.79 -4.12
CA ARG A 473 2.92 15.17 -3.68
C ARG A 473 3.97 15.96 -4.51
N PRO A 474 3.61 17.03 -5.21
CA PRO A 474 4.53 17.73 -6.12
C PRO A 474 5.70 18.43 -5.40
N GLU A 475 5.52 18.81 -4.14
CA GLU A 475 6.51 19.55 -3.37
C GLU A 475 7.80 18.74 -3.17
N ASP A 476 7.67 17.47 -2.74
CA ASP A 476 8.77 16.60 -2.32
C ASP A 476 8.70 15.16 -2.84
N HIS A 477 7.74 14.86 -3.72
CA HIS A 477 7.56 13.58 -4.42
C HIS A 477 7.26 12.39 -3.50
N VAL A 478 6.72 12.64 -2.31
CA VAL A 478 6.20 11.60 -1.41
C VAL A 478 4.86 11.07 -1.94
N ALA A 479 4.70 9.74 -1.92
CA ALA A 479 3.39 9.12 -2.09
C ALA A 479 2.55 9.26 -0.81
N ILE A 480 1.53 10.10 -0.86
CA ILE A 480 0.47 10.14 0.13
C ILE A 480 -0.46 8.95 -0.12
N GLN A 481 -0.60 8.12 0.91
CA GLN A 481 -1.24 6.82 0.81
C GLN A 481 -1.86 6.43 2.14
N ASP A 482 -2.85 5.56 2.07
CA ASP A 482 -3.50 4.99 3.25
C ASP A 482 -2.51 4.09 4.01
N MET A 483 -2.68 4.03 5.32
CA MET A 483 -1.99 3.17 6.28
C MET A 483 -3.05 2.61 7.20
N TYR A 484 -2.82 1.42 7.76
CA TYR A 484 -3.88 0.72 8.49
C TYR A 484 -3.53 0.59 9.96
N ILE A 485 -4.54 0.65 10.81
CA ILE A 485 -4.48 0.18 12.19
C ILE A 485 -5.37 -1.07 12.26
N ALA A 486 -4.86 -2.11 12.88
CA ALA A 486 -5.53 -3.39 12.97
C ALA A 486 -5.38 -4.03 14.35
N THR A 487 -6.25 -4.98 14.67
CA THR A 487 -6.11 -5.86 15.83
C THR A 487 -5.67 -7.24 15.38
N LEU A 488 -4.62 -7.79 16.00
CA LEU A 488 -4.15 -9.15 15.73
C LEU A 488 -5.10 -10.18 16.37
N LEU A 489 -5.80 -10.97 15.55
CA LEU A 489 -6.76 -11.97 16.01
C LEU A 489 -6.13 -13.35 16.23
N ASN A 490 -5.18 -13.73 15.37
CA ASN A 490 -4.51 -15.03 15.39
C ASN A 490 -3.16 -14.93 14.66
N ILE A 491 -2.37 -16.01 14.73
CA ILE A 491 -1.06 -16.12 14.06
C ILE A 491 -0.87 -17.49 13.38
N ASP A 492 -1.92 -18.30 13.32
CA ASP A 492 -1.88 -19.69 12.86
C ASP A 492 -2.88 -19.99 11.74
N ASP A 493 -3.60 -18.97 11.25
CA ASP A 493 -4.40 -19.10 10.03
C ASP A 493 -3.48 -19.40 8.83
N PRO A 494 -3.71 -20.53 8.12
CA PRO A 494 -2.85 -20.97 7.02
C PRO A 494 -2.95 -20.07 5.77
N GLU A 495 -3.97 -19.23 5.69
CA GLU A 495 -4.16 -18.21 4.66
C GLU A 495 -3.59 -16.86 5.09
N PHE A 496 -2.99 -16.75 6.29
CA PHE A 496 -2.46 -15.50 6.85
C PHE A 496 -3.55 -14.46 7.17
N ARG A 497 -4.79 -14.88 7.44
CA ARG A 497 -5.88 -13.95 7.83
C ARG A 497 -5.74 -13.56 9.31
N TYR A 498 -4.74 -12.74 9.62
CA TYR A 498 -4.34 -12.44 11.00
C TYR A 498 -5.11 -11.30 11.65
N PHE A 499 -5.66 -10.38 10.86
CA PHE A 499 -6.04 -9.07 11.36
C PHE A 499 -7.53 -8.77 11.24
N GLU A 500 -8.05 -8.06 12.23
CA GLU A 500 -9.30 -7.30 12.15
C GLU A 500 -8.97 -5.83 11.87
N TYR A 501 -9.65 -5.23 10.90
CA TYR A 501 -9.52 -3.80 10.60
C TYR A 501 -10.02 -2.95 11.79
N VAL A 502 -9.28 -1.90 12.13
CA VAL A 502 -9.69 -0.92 13.16
C VAL A 502 -9.91 0.46 12.53
N ALA A 503 -8.90 0.97 11.82
CA ALA A 503 -8.96 2.29 11.22
C ALA A 503 -8.00 2.39 10.02
N THR A 504 -8.26 3.37 9.16
CA THR A 504 -7.35 3.82 8.12
C THR A 504 -6.85 5.20 8.49
N ASN A 505 -5.54 5.37 8.51
CA ASN A 505 -4.89 6.67 8.63
C ASN A 505 -4.29 7.01 7.27
N ARG A 506 -4.30 8.29 6.89
CA ARG A 506 -3.65 8.76 5.66
C ARG A 506 -2.64 9.85 6.04
N PRO A 507 -1.45 9.47 6.54
CA PRO A 507 -0.54 10.44 7.14
C PRO A 507 -0.01 11.42 6.10
N ASP A 508 -0.35 12.70 6.28
CA ASP A 508 0.25 13.82 5.57
C ASP A 508 1.41 14.36 6.40
N VAL A 509 2.62 14.01 5.97
CA VAL A 509 3.86 14.22 6.73
C VAL A 509 4.50 15.56 6.36
N PRO A 510 5.24 16.22 7.27
CA PRO A 510 5.88 17.49 7.00
C PRO A 510 6.82 17.39 5.79
N CYS A 511 7.02 18.53 5.13
CA CYS A 511 8.03 18.70 4.10
C CYS A 511 9.41 18.70 4.75
N LEU A 512 10.26 17.76 4.35
CA LEU A 512 11.59 17.54 4.95
C LEU A 512 12.72 18.12 4.10
N LEU A 513 12.38 18.94 3.10
CA LEU A 513 13.35 19.47 2.15
C LEU A 513 14.39 20.36 2.84
N PRO A 514 15.64 20.37 2.34
CA PRO A 514 16.69 21.21 2.88
C PRO A 514 16.36 22.70 2.69
N GLU A 515 17.01 23.58 3.47
CA GLU A 515 16.75 25.02 3.49
C GLU A 515 16.73 25.65 2.09
N GLU A 516 17.60 25.20 1.18
CA GLU A 516 17.70 25.73 -0.18
C GLU A 516 16.50 25.37 -1.07
N LEU A 517 15.67 24.40 -0.67
CA LEU A 517 14.50 23.91 -1.40
C LEU A 517 13.19 24.13 -0.65
N GLN A 518 13.20 24.82 0.50
CA GLN A 518 11.99 25.06 1.29
C GLN A 518 10.91 25.84 0.54
N ASP A 519 11.27 26.66 -0.45
CA ASP A 519 10.28 27.32 -1.32
C ASP A 519 9.38 26.31 -2.06
N ARG A 520 9.86 25.07 -2.29
CA ARG A 520 9.04 23.99 -2.87
C ARG A 520 7.99 23.48 -1.89
N CYS A 521 8.18 23.60 -0.58
CA CYS A 521 7.26 23.06 0.42
C CYS A 521 5.89 23.75 0.44
N GLY A 522 5.74 24.91 -0.22
CA GLY A 522 4.48 25.63 -0.25
C GLY A 522 3.96 25.95 1.15
N ASP A 523 2.74 25.52 1.44
CA ASP A 523 2.08 25.70 2.74
C ASP A 523 2.28 24.52 3.72
N LEU A 524 3.07 23.51 3.36
CA LEU A 524 3.33 22.35 4.21
C LEU A 524 4.14 22.75 5.45
N PRO A 525 3.88 22.11 6.61
CA PRO A 525 4.79 22.19 7.76
C PRO A 525 6.19 21.72 7.37
N ILE A 526 7.23 22.42 7.84
CA ILE A 526 8.63 22.14 7.48
C ILE A 526 9.36 21.53 8.68
N GLY A 527 10.15 20.48 8.44
CA GLY A 527 11.04 19.91 9.45
C GLY A 527 10.37 18.80 10.27
N SER A 528 10.26 18.97 11.58
CA SER A 528 9.67 17.96 12.46
C SER A 528 8.14 18.00 12.43
N LEU A 529 7.49 16.96 12.97
CA LEU A 529 6.03 16.95 13.15
C LEU A 529 5.55 18.07 14.11
N SER A 530 6.39 18.55 15.02
CA SER A 530 6.06 19.67 15.91
C SER A 530 6.38 21.05 15.32
N GLY A 531 7.18 21.10 14.23
CA GLY A 531 7.62 22.34 13.59
C GLY A 531 8.67 23.14 14.38
N ASP A 532 9.34 22.51 15.35
CA ASP A 532 10.41 23.12 16.18
C ASP A 532 11.79 23.18 15.50
#